data_AF-A0A285Z9M8-F1
#
_entry.id   AF-A0A285Z9M8-F1
#
_cell.length_a   1.000
_cell.length_b   1.000
_cell.length_c   1.000
_cell.angle_alpha   90.00
_cell.angle_beta   90.00
_cell.angle_gamma   90.00
#
_symmetry.space_group_name_H-M   'P 1'
#
loop_
_entity.id
_entity.type
_entity.pdbx_description
1 polymer ?
#
loop_
_entity_poly.entity_id
_entity_poly.type
_entity_poly.pdbx_seq_one_letter_code
_entity_poly.pdbx_strand_id
1 'polypeptide(L)'
;MVLVGRRNGRSFGYGRQLSYAGSQALKDMFGGGHYGAVKAHYDRWLAFVKWCRSEQGLGINDARQIERKVLADYAAYLRDVVGRGDLTVSTAHNRLSSVSRTIVVILC
;
A
#
# COMPACT_ATOMS: atom_id res chain seq x y z
N MET A 1 22.92 -1.61 17.55
CA MET A 1 22.95 -0.53 16.54
C MET A 1 22.30 -1.07 15.26
N VAL A 2 21.12 -0.57 14.90
CA VAL A 2 20.46 -0.93 13.63
C VAL A 2 20.98 0.00 12.56
N LEU A 3 21.59 -0.55 11.52
CA LEU A 3 22.09 0.19 10.36
C LEU A 3 20.90 0.90 9.70
N VAL A 4 20.77 2.20 9.96
CA VAL A 4 19.92 3.09 9.17
C VAL A 4 20.57 3.22 7.79
N GLY A 5 20.21 2.30 6.90
CA GLY A 5 20.58 2.36 5.50
C GLY A 5 20.13 3.70 4.92
N ARG A 6 21.09 4.43 4.37
CA ARG A 6 20.95 5.76 3.74
C ARG A 6 19.62 5.89 2.96
N ARG A 7 18.71 6.72 3.48
CA ARG A 7 17.57 7.27 2.75
C ARG A 7 18.11 8.24 1.71
N ASN A 8 18.52 7.73 0.55
CA ASN A 8 18.79 8.58 -0.60
C ASN A 8 17.43 9.04 -1.15
N GLY A 9 17.12 10.33 -1.00
CA GLY A 9 15.84 10.95 -1.35
C GLY A 9 15.28 10.47 -2.68
N ARG A 10 14.34 9.54 -2.61
CA ARG A 10 13.75 8.86 -3.75
C ARG A 10 12.24 8.85 -3.58
N SER A 11 11.68 10.03 -3.36
CA SER A 11 10.23 10.22 -3.26
C SER A 11 9.47 9.73 -4.52
N PHE A 12 10.16 9.42 -5.63
CA PHE A 12 9.63 8.63 -6.77
C PHE A 12 10.61 7.59 -7.35
N GLY A 13 11.63 7.16 -6.59
CA GLY A 13 12.71 6.28 -7.07
C GLY A 13 12.33 4.82 -7.26
N TYR A 14 11.06 4.46 -7.01
CA TYR A 14 10.49 3.15 -7.26
C TYR A 14 9.66 3.08 -8.56
N GLY A 15 9.66 4.12 -9.39
CA GLY A 15 8.95 4.16 -10.67
C GLY A 15 7.54 4.74 -10.59
N ARG A 16 6.98 5.10 -11.75
CA ARG A 16 5.68 5.79 -11.86
C ARG A 16 4.46 4.90 -11.59
N GLN A 17 4.56 3.61 -11.88
CA GLN A 17 3.40 2.73 -11.76
C GLN A 17 3.18 2.33 -10.30
N LEU A 18 1.98 2.59 -9.77
CA LEU A 18 1.64 2.34 -8.37
C LEU A 18 1.87 0.87 -7.94
N SER A 19 1.52 -0.09 -8.80
CA SER A 19 1.78 -1.50 -8.55
C SER A 19 3.26 -1.77 -8.34
N TYR A 20 4.11 -1.26 -9.23
CA TYR A 20 5.56 -1.48 -9.17
C TYR A 20 6.20 -0.75 -7.99
N ALA A 21 5.80 0.51 -7.75
CA ALA A 21 6.34 1.33 -6.68
C ALA A 21 6.13 0.68 -5.30
N GLY A 22 4.90 0.25 -4.99
CA GLY A 22 4.65 -0.41 -3.71
C GLY A 22 5.21 -1.82 -3.61
N SER A 23 5.34 -2.54 -4.73
CA SER A 23 6.03 -3.83 -4.74
C SER A 23 7.50 -3.69 -4.38
N GLN A 24 8.17 -2.65 -4.87
CA GLN A 24 9.56 -2.38 -4.51
C GLN A 24 9.70 -1.88 -3.07
N ALA A 25 8.82 -0.98 -2.62
CA ALA A 25 8.81 -0.55 -1.22
C ALA A 25 8.60 -1.73 -0.25
N LEU A 26 7.70 -2.65 -0.57
CA LEU A 26 7.50 -3.87 0.23
C LEU A 26 8.73 -4.78 0.22
N LYS A 27 9.41 -4.93 -0.92
CA LYS A 27 10.67 -5.71 -0.98
C LYS A 27 11.77 -5.06 -0.16
N ASP A 28 11.88 -3.74 -0.19
CA ASP A 28 12.85 -3.00 0.61
C ASP A 28 12.58 -3.17 2.12
N MET A 29 11.31 -3.07 2.53
CA MET A 29 10.90 -3.24 3.93
C MET A 29 11.07 -4.66 4.48
N PHE A 30 10.90 -5.69 3.65
CA PHE A 30 10.75 -7.08 4.10
C PHE A 30 11.74 -8.07 3.46
N GLY A 31 12.68 -7.60 2.64
CA GLY A 31 13.61 -8.41 1.84
C GLY A 31 14.63 -9.24 2.63
N GLY A 32 14.64 -9.14 3.96
CA GLY A 32 15.59 -9.82 4.85
C GLY A 32 15.23 -11.26 5.27
N GLY A 33 14.27 -11.94 4.62
CA GLY A 33 14.05 -13.39 4.83
C GLY A 33 12.65 -13.86 5.20
N HIS A 34 11.63 -12.99 5.20
CA HIS A 34 10.25 -13.37 5.54
C HIS A 34 9.31 -13.41 4.33
N TYR A 35 9.63 -14.23 3.33
CA TYR A 35 8.87 -14.33 2.06
C TYR A 35 7.37 -14.57 2.23
N GLY A 36 6.94 -15.34 3.24
CA GLY A 36 5.52 -15.56 3.54
C GLY A 36 4.78 -14.30 3.97
N ALA A 37 5.40 -13.49 4.82
CA ALA A 37 4.84 -12.20 5.23
C ALA A 37 4.85 -11.19 4.07
N VAL A 38 5.92 -11.20 3.26
CA VAL A 38 6.06 -10.36 2.06
C VAL A 38 4.90 -10.62 1.09
N LYS A 39 4.57 -11.89 0.82
CA LYS A 39 3.46 -12.25 -0.09
C LYS A 39 2.12 -11.72 0.41
N ALA A 40 1.84 -11.86 1.71
CA ALA A 40 0.59 -11.36 2.29
C ALA A 40 0.48 -9.83 2.18
N HIS A 41 1.59 -9.10 2.39
CA HIS A 41 1.61 -7.65 2.19
C HIS A 41 1.46 -7.26 0.71
N TYR A 42 2.06 -8.03 -0.20
CA TYR A 42 1.95 -7.84 -1.64
C TYR A 42 0.51 -8.03 -2.14
N ASP A 43 -0.16 -9.10 -1.72
CA ASP A 43 -1.56 -9.39 -2.10
C ASP A 43 -2.50 -8.27 -1.61
N ARG A 44 -2.25 -7.74 -0.40
CA ARG A 44 -3.01 -6.59 0.15
C ARG A 44 -2.71 -5.29 -0.60
N TRP A 45 -1.47 -5.07 -1.01
CA TRP A 45 -1.11 -3.92 -1.84
C TRP A 45 -1.78 -4.00 -3.22
N LEU A 46 -1.81 -5.18 -3.85
CA LEU A 46 -2.51 -5.37 -5.12
C LEU A 46 -4.01 -5.08 -4.99
N ALA A 47 -4.64 -5.49 -3.88
CA ALA A 47 -6.05 -5.16 -3.62
C ALA A 47 -6.28 -3.65 -3.58
N PHE A 48 -5.37 -2.90 -2.94
CA PHE A 48 -5.40 -1.44 -2.93
C PHE A 48 -5.18 -0.83 -4.32
N VAL A 49 -4.22 -1.35 -5.10
CA VAL A 49 -3.97 -0.88 -6.48
C VAL A 49 -5.18 -1.14 -7.38
N LYS A 50 -5.82 -2.31 -7.24
CA LYS A 50 -7.04 -2.64 -7.97
C LYS A 50 -8.18 -1.69 -7.63
N TRP A 51 -8.36 -1.36 -6.35
CA TRP A 51 -9.32 -0.35 -5.92
C TRP A 51 -8.96 1.04 -6.47
N CYS A 52 -7.70 1.48 -6.40
CA CYS A 52 -7.28 2.78 -6.95
C CYS A 52 -7.65 2.93 -8.44
N ARG A 53 -7.60 1.84 -9.21
CA ARG A 53 -7.92 1.80 -10.64
C ARG A 53 -9.42 1.62 -10.94
N SER A 54 -10.25 1.26 -9.97
CA SER A 54 -11.67 0.99 -10.20
C SER A 54 -12.49 2.28 -10.14
N GLU A 55 -13.73 2.21 -10.63
CA GLU A 55 -14.71 3.31 -10.55
C GLU A 55 -15.08 3.70 -9.11
N GLN A 56 -14.92 2.76 -8.17
CA GLN A 56 -15.14 2.99 -6.73
C GLN A 56 -13.92 3.60 -6.03
N GLY A 57 -12.77 3.62 -6.72
CA GLY A 57 -11.58 4.32 -6.28
C GLY A 57 -11.42 5.65 -7.00
N LEU A 58 -10.17 6.03 -7.23
CA LEU A 58 -9.82 7.39 -7.69
C LEU A 58 -9.41 7.42 -9.18
N GLY A 59 -9.45 6.29 -9.89
CA GLY A 59 -8.93 6.18 -11.26
C GLY A 59 -7.41 6.37 -11.34
N ILE A 60 -6.68 6.18 -10.24
CA ILE A 60 -5.25 6.47 -10.12
C ILE A 60 -4.41 5.23 -10.45
N ASN A 61 -3.38 5.44 -11.27
CA ASN A 61 -2.35 4.43 -11.54
C ASN A 61 -0.91 4.98 -11.36
N ASP A 62 -0.76 6.30 -11.28
CA ASP A 62 0.52 6.95 -11.03
C ASP A 62 0.77 7.06 -9.52
N ALA A 63 1.91 6.55 -9.05
CA ALA A 63 2.33 6.62 -7.66
C ALA A 63 2.46 8.06 -7.14
N ARG A 64 2.69 9.03 -8.05
CA ARG A 64 2.77 10.47 -7.73
C ARG A 64 1.44 11.08 -7.31
N GLN A 65 0.33 10.44 -7.64
CA GLN A 65 -1.01 10.89 -7.28
C GLN A 65 -1.46 10.31 -5.92
N ILE A 66 -0.63 9.48 -5.27
CA ILE A 66 -0.92 8.99 -3.93
C ILE A 66 -0.68 10.11 -2.93
N GLU A 67 -1.75 10.51 -2.26
CA GLU A 67 -1.73 11.48 -1.17
C GLU A 67 -2.35 10.88 0.09
N ARG A 68 -2.17 11.54 1.24
CA ARG A 68 -2.82 11.13 2.51
C ARG A 68 -4.34 11.01 2.37
N LYS A 69 -4.95 11.78 1.47
CA LYS A 69 -6.38 11.70 1.16
C LYS A 69 -6.78 10.33 0.60
N VAL A 70 -5.96 9.75 -0.27
CA VAL A 70 -6.20 8.42 -0.87
C VAL A 70 -6.33 7.34 0.21
N LEU A 71 -5.55 7.44 1.29
CA LEU A 71 -5.63 6.50 2.41
C LEU A 71 -6.95 6.66 3.19
N ALA A 72 -7.43 7.89 3.36
CA ALA A 72 -8.71 8.15 4.01
C ALA A 72 -9.90 7.63 3.16
N ASP A 73 -9.86 7.86 1.85
CA ASP A 73 -10.87 7.33 0.90
C ASP A 73 -10.86 5.80 0.91
N TYR A 74 -9.68 5.17 0.95
CA TYR A 74 -9.58 3.71 1.06
C TYR A 74 -10.13 3.18 2.38
N ALA A 75 -9.91 3.88 3.50
CA ALA A 75 -10.49 3.51 4.78
C ALA A 75 -12.03 3.62 4.77
N ALA A 76 -12.58 4.63 4.12
CA ALA A 76 -14.03 4.78 3.92
C ALA A 76 -14.60 3.64 3.08
N TYR A 77 -13.92 3.28 1.97
CA TYR A 77 -14.28 2.12 1.15
C TYR A 77 -14.25 0.82 1.97
N LEU A 78 -13.19 0.56 2.74
CA LEU A 78 -13.11 -0.64 3.57
C LEU A 78 -14.21 -0.69 4.63
N ARG A 79 -14.58 0.45 5.22
CA ARG A 79 -15.70 0.55 6.16
C ARG A 79 -17.03 0.16 5.50
N ASP A 80 -17.27 0.63 4.28
CA ASP A 80 -18.48 0.29 3.51
C ASP A 80 -18.54 -1.22 3.18
N VAL A 81 -17.44 -1.80 2.70
CA VAL A 81 -17.33 -3.23 2.41
C VAL A 81 -17.54 -4.08 3.66
N VAL A 82 -17.03 -3.64 4.82
CA VAL A 82 -17.31 -4.27 6.12
C VAL A 82 -18.80 -4.14 6.48
N GLY A 83 -19.40 -2.97 6.28
CA GLY A 83 -20.82 -2.73 6.55
C GLY A 83 -21.75 -3.62 5.71
N ARG A 84 -21.32 -3.98 4.49
CA ARG A 84 -22.03 -4.93 3.62
C ARG A 84 -21.81 -6.40 3.98
N GLY A 85 -20.86 -6.71 4.86
CA GLY A 85 -20.52 -8.09 5.26
C GLY A 85 -19.53 -8.80 4.33
N ASP A 86 -19.04 -8.13 3.29
CA ASP A 86 -18.10 -8.68 2.30
C ASP A 86 -16.67 -8.82 2.83
N LEU A 87 -16.38 -8.21 3.99
CA LEU A 87 -15.06 -8.23 4.62
C LEU A 87 -15.17 -8.20 6.15
N THR A 88 -14.33 -8.98 6.83
CA THR A 88 -14.22 -8.90 8.30
C THR A 88 -13.45 -7.65 8.72
N VAL A 89 -13.77 -7.09 9.90
CA VAL A 89 -13.06 -5.94 10.50
C VAL A 89 -11.55 -6.22 10.61
N SER A 90 -11.18 -7.43 11.03
CA SER A 90 -9.76 -7.85 11.14
C SER A 90 -9.05 -7.83 9.79
N THR A 91 -9.72 -8.25 8.72
CA THR A 91 -9.15 -8.23 7.36
C THR A 91 -9.03 -6.80 6.83
N ALA A 92 -10.02 -5.94 7.08
CA ALA A 92 -9.98 -4.52 6.74
C ALA A 92 -8.80 -3.82 7.43
N HIS A 93 -8.63 -4.05 8.73
CA HIS A 93 -7.50 -3.51 9.50
C HIS A 93 -6.15 -3.96 8.93
N ASN A 94 -6.01 -5.26 8.63
CA ASN A 94 -4.77 -5.82 8.07
C ASN A 94 -4.41 -5.22 6.70
N ARG A 95 -5.43 -4.95 5.86
CA ARG A 95 -5.25 -4.25 4.57
C ARG A 95 -4.79 -2.82 4.80
N LEU A 96 -5.48 -2.06 5.65
CA LEU A 96 -5.17 -0.65 5.91
C LEU A 96 -3.78 -0.47 6.52
N SER A 97 -3.41 -1.30 7.51
CA SER A 97 -2.10 -1.26 8.17
C SER A 97 -0.95 -1.54 7.18
N SER A 98 -1.12 -2.50 6.28
CA SER A 98 -0.12 -2.81 5.24
C SER A 98 0.06 -1.64 4.28
N VAL A 99 -1.06 -1.10 3.75
CA VAL A 99 -1.04 0.01 2.78
C VAL A 99 -0.46 1.27 3.40
N SER A 100 -0.84 1.61 4.63
CA SER A 100 -0.35 2.80 5.33
C SER A 100 1.17 2.80 5.44
N ARG A 101 1.76 1.66 5.82
CA ARG A 101 3.22 1.52 5.93
C ARG A 101 3.90 1.64 4.56
N THR A 102 3.35 1.03 3.52
CA THR A 102 3.91 1.12 2.16
C THR A 102 3.86 2.54 1.62
N ILE A 103 2.77 3.28 1.84
CA ILE A 103 2.64 4.67 1.40
C ILE A 103 3.68 5.57 2.09
N VAL A 104 3.90 5.39 3.40
CA VAL A 104 4.95 6.14 4.12
C VAL A 104 6.32 5.94 3.49
N VAL A 105 6.64 4.72 3.05
CA VAL A 105 7.91 4.42 2.37
C VAL A 105 7.98 4.98 0.94
N ILE A 106 6.87 5.04 0.22
CA ILE A 106 6.83 5.61 -1.13
C ILE A 106 6.97 7.15 -1.10
N LEU A 107 6.36 7.81 -0.10
CA LEU A 107 6.26 9.27 -0.04
C LEU A 107 7.43 9.97 0.68
N CYS A 108 8.29 9.24 1.40
CA CYS A 108 9.47 9.76 2.08
C CYS A 108 10.72 9.60 1.21
#